data_AF-A0A2E9RA99-F1
#
_entry.id   AF-A0A2E9RA99-F1
#
_cell.length_a   1.000
_cell.length_b   1.000
_cell.length_c   1.000
_cell.angle_alpha   90.00
_cell.angle_beta   90.00
_cell.angle_gamma   90.00
#
_symmetry.space_group_name_H-M   'P 1'
#
loop_
_entity.id
_entity.type
_entity.pdbx_description
1 polymer ?
#
loop_
_entity_poly.entity_id
_entity_poly.type
_entity_poly.pdbx_seq_one_letter_code
_entity_poly.pdbx_strand_id
1 'polypeptide(L)'
;MADTLPEQAQVVIVGGGAVGCSIAYHLTKIGITDVLLLERKQLTCGTTWHAAGLVGQLRATANMTKIAQYTAELFLELEEETGQATGMKQNGSISVATDIERLEELQRGASMARVFGL
;
A
#
# COMPACT_ATOMS: atom_id res chain seq x y z
N MET A 1 -10.58 22.78 6.20
CA MET A 1 -11.43 21.58 6.32
C MET A 1 -12.77 21.94 5.70
N ALA A 2 -13.53 21.00 5.15
CA ALA A 2 -14.85 21.35 4.62
C ALA A 2 -15.73 21.83 5.79
N ASP A 3 -16.17 23.09 5.74
CA ASP A 3 -16.95 23.70 6.83
C ASP A 3 -18.37 23.09 6.94
N THR A 4 -18.81 22.36 5.92
CA THR A 4 -20.09 21.64 5.87
C THR A 4 -19.93 20.27 5.20
N LEU A 5 -20.50 19.24 5.81
CA LEU A 5 -20.59 17.90 5.21
C LEU A 5 -21.72 17.86 4.16
N PRO A 6 -21.55 17.18 3.03
CA PRO A 6 -22.63 16.98 2.07
C PRO A 6 -23.73 16.09 2.66
N GLU A 7 -24.99 16.32 2.27
CA GLU A 7 -26.13 15.53 2.74
C GLU A 7 -26.15 14.10 2.17
N GLN A 8 -25.49 13.88 1.03
CA GLN A 8 -25.39 12.60 0.34
C GLN A 8 -24.01 12.45 -0.33
N ALA A 9 -23.58 11.21 -0.52
CA ALA A 9 -22.39 10.86 -1.31
C ALA A 9 -22.57 9.45 -1.90
N GLN A 10 -22.06 9.23 -3.12
CA GLN A 10 -22.08 7.93 -3.80
C GLN A 10 -21.22 6.90 -3.06
N VAL A 11 -20.04 7.30 -2.58
CA VAL A 11 -19.15 6.44 -1.80
C VAL A 11 -18.68 7.16 -0.54
N VAL A 12 -18.88 6.54 0.61
CA VAL A 12 -18.36 7.00 1.90
C VAL A 12 -17.27 6.06 2.39
N ILE A 13 -16.06 6.58 2.60
CA ILE A 13 -14.91 5.86 3.14
C ILE A 13 -14.72 6.29 4.59
N VAL A 14 -14.72 5.32 5.52
CA VAL A 14 -14.52 5.57 6.94
C VAL A 14 -13.10 5.17 7.35
N GLY A 15 -12.27 6.16 7.63
CA GLY A 15 -10.87 6.02 8.05
C GLY A 15 -9.88 6.64 7.05
N GLY A 16 -9.11 7.62 7.50
CA GLY A 16 -8.08 8.33 6.75
C GLY A 16 -6.67 7.78 6.96
N GLY A 17 -6.53 6.48 7.17
CA GLY A 17 -5.24 5.78 7.08
C GLY A 17 -4.82 5.55 5.63
N ALA A 18 -3.62 5.00 5.42
CA ALA A 18 -3.08 4.74 4.07
C ALA A 18 -4.04 3.95 3.17
N VAL A 19 -4.74 2.94 3.72
CA VAL A 19 -5.72 2.15 2.97
C VAL A 19 -6.92 2.98 2.51
N GLY A 20 -7.50 3.79 3.39
CA GLY A 20 -8.65 4.63 3.04
C GLY A 20 -8.29 5.71 2.02
N CYS A 21 -7.13 6.36 2.18
CA CYS A 21 -6.60 7.28 1.19
C CYS A 21 -6.32 6.60 -0.15
N SER A 22 -5.76 5.38 -0.14
CA SER A 22 -5.54 4.60 -1.35
C SER A 22 -6.86 4.26 -2.05
N ILE A 23 -7.90 3.87 -1.33
CA ILE A 23 -9.22 3.60 -1.91
C ILE A 23 -9.77 4.87 -2.57
N ALA A 24 -9.74 6.01 -1.86
CA ALA A 24 -10.19 7.29 -2.41
C ALA A 24 -9.44 7.66 -3.70
N TYR A 25 -8.11 7.57 -3.68
CA TYR A 25 -7.25 7.81 -4.83
C TYR A 25 -7.64 6.94 -6.03
N HIS A 26 -7.76 5.62 -5.86
CA HIS A 26 -8.10 4.72 -6.96
C HIS A 26 -9.52 4.92 -7.49
N LEU A 27 -10.51 5.15 -6.61
CA LEU A 27 -11.89 5.45 -7.02
C LEU A 27 -11.95 6.71 -7.89
N THR A 28 -11.25 7.77 -7.47
CA THR A 28 -11.19 9.01 -8.25
C THR A 28 -10.44 8.82 -9.57
N LYS A 29 -9.39 8.01 -9.60
CA LYS A 29 -8.61 7.70 -10.80
C LYS A 29 -9.41 6.91 -11.84
N ILE A 30 -10.39 6.11 -11.42
CA ILE A 30 -11.33 5.41 -12.33
C ILE A 30 -12.59 6.23 -12.65
N GLY A 31 -12.64 7.51 -12.26
CA GLY A 31 -13.69 8.46 -12.66
C GLY A 31 -14.86 8.57 -11.68
N ILE A 32 -14.79 7.96 -10.49
CA ILE A 32 -15.80 8.18 -9.45
C ILE A 32 -15.47 9.48 -8.72
N THR A 33 -16.27 10.52 -8.95
CA THR A 33 -16.00 11.87 -8.45
C THR A 33 -16.70 12.20 -7.13
N ASP A 34 -17.77 11.50 -6.78
CA ASP A 34 -18.54 11.70 -5.55
C ASP A 34 -18.08 10.75 -4.42
N VAL A 35 -16.86 11.02 -3.91
CA VAL A 35 -16.21 10.24 -2.85
C VAL A 35 -16.00 11.10 -1.61
N LEU A 36 -16.60 10.69 -0.49
CA LEU A 36 -16.44 11.31 0.81
C LEU A 36 -15.56 10.44 1.72
N LEU A 37 -14.39 10.94 2.12
CA LEU A 37 -13.54 10.30 3.13
C LEU A 37 -13.73 10.98 4.49
N LEU A 38 -14.10 10.19 5.49
CA LEU A 38 -14.28 10.64 6.87
C LEU A 38 -13.17 10.06 7.75
N GLU A 39 -12.42 10.94 8.40
CA GLU A 39 -11.42 10.58 9.41
C GLU A 39 -11.81 11.21 10.75
N ARG A 40 -11.72 10.43 11.83
CA ARG A 40 -12.09 10.87 13.19
C ARG A 40 -11.21 12.03 13.67
N LYS A 41 -9.93 12.06 13.30
CA LYS A 41 -8.99 13.12 13.69
C LYS A 41 -8.25 13.68 12.47
N GLN A 42 -6.99 13.30 12.33
CA GLN A 42 -6.10 13.72 11.26
C GLN A 42 -5.76 12.50 10.42
N LEU A 43 -5.53 12.69 9.12
CA LEU A 43 -5.04 11.62 8.27
C LEU A 43 -3.84 10.93 8.91
N THR A 44 -3.75 9.62 8.73
CA THR A 44 -2.71 8.73 9.26
C THR A 44 -2.70 8.50 10.77
N CYS A 45 -3.58 9.13 11.57
CA CYS A 45 -3.52 9.09 13.05
C CYS A 45 -3.77 7.70 13.69
N GLY A 46 -4.12 6.69 12.89
CA GLY A 46 -4.20 5.29 13.32
C GLY A 46 -2.83 4.61 13.32
N THR A 47 -2.72 3.44 12.72
CA THR A 47 -1.45 2.70 12.65
C THR A 47 -0.49 3.19 11.58
N THR A 48 -0.98 3.98 10.62
CA THR A 48 -0.20 4.43 9.46
C THR A 48 0.99 5.29 9.86
N TRP A 49 0.82 6.27 10.76
CA TRP A 49 1.91 7.20 11.10
C TRP A 49 3.11 6.51 11.77
N HIS A 50 2.86 5.42 12.51
CA HIS A 50 3.90 4.69 13.26
C HIS A 50 4.38 3.42 12.54
N ALA A 51 4.00 3.22 11.28
CA ALA A 51 4.47 2.08 10.50
C ALA A 51 5.96 2.26 10.17
N ALA A 52 6.75 1.18 10.25
CA ALA A 52 8.18 1.23 9.93
C ALA A 52 8.49 1.46 8.43
N GLY A 53 7.48 1.35 7.55
CA GLY A 53 7.64 1.63 6.12
C GLY A 53 8.33 0.53 5.30
N LEU A 54 8.37 -0.72 5.78
CA LEU A 54 8.95 -1.83 5.03
C LEU A 54 8.03 -2.26 3.87
N VAL A 55 8.53 -2.18 2.64
CA VAL A 55 7.78 -2.52 1.42
C VAL A 55 8.40 -3.77 0.76
N GLY A 56 8.12 -4.94 1.32
CA GLY A 56 8.46 -6.22 0.66
C GLY A 56 7.42 -6.61 -0.38
N GLN A 57 7.82 -7.22 -1.50
CA GLN A 57 6.90 -7.56 -2.59
C GLN A 57 6.39 -9.02 -2.53
N LEU A 58 7.24 -9.99 -2.15
CA LEU A 58 6.80 -11.38 -2.03
C LEU A 58 5.80 -11.56 -0.88
N ARG A 59 4.70 -12.28 -1.14
CA ARG A 59 3.69 -12.66 -0.16
C ARG A 59 3.37 -14.15 -0.24
N ALA A 60 2.61 -14.64 0.74
CA ALA A 60 2.24 -16.04 0.85
C ALA A 60 1.40 -16.57 -0.33
N THR A 61 0.71 -15.69 -1.07
CA THR A 61 -0.10 -16.07 -2.22
C THR A 61 0.20 -15.20 -3.42
N ALA A 62 -0.03 -15.76 -4.61
CA ALA A 62 0.14 -15.10 -5.89
C ALA A 62 -0.58 -13.74 -5.97
N ASN A 63 -1.85 -13.70 -5.55
CA ASN A 63 -2.65 -12.47 -5.62
C ASN A 63 -2.11 -11.38 -4.69
N MET A 64 -1.67 -11.77 -3.49
CA MET A 64 -1.08 -10.83 -2.54
C MET A 64 0.27 -10.31 -3.04
N THR A 65 1.07 -11.14 -3.71
CA THR A 65 2.33 -10.70 -4.34
C THR A 65 2.07 -9.67 -5.43
N LYS A 66 1.09 -9.91 -6.31
CA LYS A 66 0.71 -8.92 -7.34
C LYS A 66 0.29 -7.57 -6.75
N ILE A 67 -0.53 -7.58 -5.69
CA ILE A 67 -0.94 -6.35 -5.00
C ILE A 67 0.28 -5.63 -4.41
N ALA A 68 1.21 -6.37 -3.81
CA ALA A 68 2.41 -5.78 -3.21
C ALA A 68 3.40 -5.24 -4.25
N GLN A 69 3.56 -5.90 -5.40
CA GLN A 69 4.33 -5.39 -6.55
C GLN A 69 3.75 -4.07 -7.04
N TYR A 70 2.44 -4.05 -7.33
CA TYR A 70 1.74 -2.84 -7.74
C TYR A 70 1.89 -1.70 -6.72
N THR A 71 1.79 -2.01 -5.42
CA THR A 71 1.97 -1.00 -4.36
C THR A 71 3.38 -0.40 -4.38
N ALA A 72 4.40 -1.23 -4.61
CA ALA A 72 5.78 -0.76 -4.69
C ALA A 72 6.03 0.10 -5.94
N GLU A 73 5.43 -0.25 -7.08
CA GLU A 73 5.46 0.54 -8.32
C GLU A 73 4.76 1.88 -8.13
N LEU A 74 3.55 1.87 -7.58
CA LEU A 74 2.76 3.07 -7.32
C LEU A 74 3.51 4.07 -6.43
N PHE A 75 4.22 3.61 -5.39
CA PHE A 75 5.00 4.51 -4.54
C PHE A 75 6.15 5.24 -5.26
N LEU A 76 6.65 4.69 -6.37
CA LEU A 76 7.66 5.35 -7.21
C LEU A 76 7.02 6.39 -8.13
N GLU A 77 5.81 6.11 -8.63
CA GLU A 77 5.08 6.98 -9.57
C GLU A 77 4.40 8.16 -8.88
N LEU A 78 3.98 8.01 -7.61
CA LEU A 78 3.21 9.02 -6.89
C LEU A 78 3.90 10.38 -6.77
N GLU A 79 5.24 10.41 -6.67
CA GLU A 79 5.98 11.68 -6.61
C GLU A 79 5.87 12.45 -7.93
N GLU A 80 5.93 11.76 -9.06
CA GLU A 80 5.73 12.35 -10.38
C GLU A 80 4.28 12.81 -10.58
N GLU A 81 3.30 11.99 -10.17
CA GLU A 81 1.88 12.29 -10.34
C GLU A 81 1.41 13.46 -9.46
N THR A 82 1.90 13.55 -8.22
CA THR A 82 1.37 14.47 -7.20
C THR A 82 2.31 15.62 -6.83
N GLY A 83 3.57 15.56 -7.25
CA GLY A 83 4.63 16.47 -6.81
C GLY A 83 5.03 16.31 -5.34
N GLN A 84 4.53 15.28 -4.64
CA GLN A 84 4.84 15.01 -3.24
C GLN A 84 5.68 13.75 -3.11
N ALA A 85 6.89 13.90 -2.56
CA ALA A 85 7.80 12.78 -2.35
C ALA A 85 7.21 11.73 -1.39
N THR A 86 7.25 10.47 -1.81
CA THR A 86 6.83 9.33 -0.97
C THR A 86 7.93 8.89 0.00
N GLY A 87 9.18 9.27 -0.26
CA GLY A 87 10.35 8.84 0.50
C GLY A 87 10.75 7.38 0.26
N MET A 88 10.20 6.73 -0.77
CA MET A 88 10.49 5.35 -1.12
C MET A 88 11.98 5.17 -1.49
N LYS A 89 12.63 4.17 -0.89
CA LYS A 89 14.04 3.82 -1.16
C LYS A 89 14.15 2.34 -1.55
N GLN A 90 14.62 2.08 -2.77
CA GLN A 90 14.77 0.71 -3.29
C GLN A 90 16.12 0.09 -2.88
N ASN A 91 16.32 -0.09 -1.58
CA ASN A 91 17.57 -0.64 -1.04
C ASN A 91 17.61 -2.19 -1.03
N GLY A 92 16.59 -2.84 -1.58
CA GLY A 92 16.41 -4.29 -1.51
C GLY A 92 16.04 -4.79 -0.12
N SER A 93 15.91 -6.11 0.02
CA SER A 93 15.64 -6.77 1.30
C SER A 93 16.35 -8.12 1.35
N ILE A 94 16.82 -8.52 2.54
CA ILE A 94 17.50 -9.80 2.75
C ILE A 94 16.76 -10.55 3.86
N SER A 95 16.42 -11.80 3.59
CA SER A 95 15.94 -12.75 4.59
C SER A 95 17.06 -13.75 4.91
N VAL A 96 17.28 -14.01 6.19
CA VAL A 96 18.34 -14.91 6.68
C VAL A 96 17.70 -16.18 7.24
N ALA A 97 18.31 -17.34 6.96
CA ALA A 97 17.99 -18.61 7.59
C ALA A 97 19.07 -18.98 8.60
N THR A 98 18.66 -19.34 9.81
CA THR A 98 19.55 -19.76 10.92
C THR A 98 19.56 -21.28 11.12
N ASP A 99 18.65 -21.99 10.46
CA ASP A 99 18.45 -23.43 10.52
C ASP A 99 17.99 -23.97 9.15
N ILE A 100 17.93 -25.29 9.03
CA ILE A 100 17.68 -25.95 7.75
C ILE A 100 16.21 -25.88 7.34
N GLU A 101 15.29 -25.89 8.31
CA GLU A 101 13.86 -25.77 8.10
C GLU A 101 13.52 -24.38 7.54
N ARG A 102 14.14 -23.32 8.07
CA ARG A 102 14.00 -21.96 7.57
C ARG A 102 14.61 -21.80 6.18
N LEU A 103 15.74 -22.45 5.92
CA LEU A 103 16.35 -22.44 4.58
C LEU A 103 15.41 -23.07 3.54
N GLU A 104 14.79 -24.20 3.86
CA GLU A 104 13.82 -24.86 2.97
C GLU A 104 12.62 -23.95 2.68
N GLU A 105 12.11 -23.24 3.70
CA GLU A 105 11.05 -22.25 3.52
C GLU A 105 11.47 -21.11 2.58
N LEU A 106 12.67 -20.55 2.77
CA LEU A 106 13.20 -19.50 1.90
C LEU A 106 13.40 -19.99 0.47
N GLN A 107 13.81 -21.25 0.26
CA GLN A 107 13.94 -21.84 -1.08
C GLN A 107 12.58 -21.99 -1.78
N ARG A 108 11.53 -22.39 -1.06
CA ARG A 108 10.16 -22.39 -1.58
C ARG A 108 9.71 -20.98 -1.95
N GLY A 109 9.98 -20.01 -1.07
CA GLY A 109 9.71 -18.59 -1.31
C GLY A 109 10.43 -18.06 -2.56
N ALA A 110 11.71 -18.36 -2.72
CA ALA A 110 12.50 -17.97 -3.89
C ALA A 110 11.97 -18.60 -5.19
N SER A 111 11.47 -19.83 -5.12
CA SER A 111 10.87 -20.49 -6.29
C SER A 111 9.57 -19.79 -6.72
N MET A 112 8.75 -19.36 -5.74
CA MET A 112 7.57 -18.54 -6.00
C MET A 112 7.96 -17.14 -6.53
N ALA A 113 8.97 -16.51 -5.96
CA ALA A 113 9.45 -15.17 -6.36
C ALA A 113 9.79 -15.10 -7.85
N ARG A 114 10.48 -16.12 -8.38
CA ARG A 114 10.84 -16.22 -9.80
C ARG A 114 9.64 -16.16 -10.75
N VAL A 115 8.46 -16.67 -10.33
CA VAL A 115 7.23 -16.62 -11.14
C VAL A 115 6.76 -15.17 -11.34
N PHE A 116 7.07 -14.29 -10.40
CA PHE A 116 6.70 -12.87 -10.40
C PHE A 116 7.83 -11.95 -10.90
N GLY A 117 8.96 -12.50 -11.35
CA GLY A 117 10.13 -11.72 -11.75
C GLY A 117 10.85 -11.05 -10.57
N LEU A 118 10.72 -11.62 -9.36
CA LEU A 118 11.37 -11.18 -8.13
C LEU A 118 12.59 -12.03 -7.78
#